data_AF-A0A1C4WJP3-F1
#
_entry.id   AF-A0A1C4WJP3-F1
#
_cell.length_a   1.000
_cell.length_b   1.000
_cell.length_c   1.000
_cell.angle_alpha   90.00
_cell.angle_beta   90.00
_cell.angle_gamma   90.00
#
_symmetry.space_group_name_H-M   'P 1'
#
loop_
_entity.id
_entity.type
_entity.pdbx_description
1 polymer ?
#
loop_
_entity_poly.entity_id
_entity_poly.type
_entity_poly.pdbx_seq_one_letter_code
_entity_poly.pdbx_strand_id
1 'polypeptide(L)'
;MAGRPDLGRADLVTMLAELNATPVEQVSERVGSMELAWLVHLVEQRYDRRLDLTDEQLASVRTVDDALAVFHASLTAAADG
;
A
#
# COMPACT_ATOMS: atom_id res chain seq x y z
N MET A 1 17.25 -3.04 17.85
CA MET A 1 16.32 -3.99 17.21
C MET A 1 15.01 -3.27 16.98
N ALA A 2 14.81 -2.68 15.80
CA ALA A 2 13.49 -2.19 15.40
C ALA A 2 13.08 -3.09 14.22
N GLY A 3 12.13 -3.99 14.47
CA GLY A 3 11.45 -4.70 13.39
C GLY A 3 10.89 -3.65 12.45
N ARG A 4 11.44 -3.56 11.23
CA ARG A 4 10.78 -2.77 10.20
C ARG A 4 9.42 -3.40 10.02
N PRO A 5 8.32 -2.62 10.11
CA PRO A 5 6.99 -3.19 9.95
C PRO A 5 6.93 -3.75 8.54
N ASP A 6 6.92 -5.07 8.40
CA ASP A 6 6.56 -5.71 7.13
C ASP A 6 5.18 -5.14 6.76
N LEU A 7 5.10 -4.40 5.66
CA LEU A 7 3.82 -3.87 5.18
C LEU A 7 2.95 -5.09 4.85
N GLY A 8 1.98 -5.38 5.70
CA GLY A 8 1.09 -6.52 5.53
C GLY A 8 -0.23 -6.13 4.86
N ARG A 9 -0.95 -7.12 4.33
CA ARG A 9 -2.34 -6.93 3.87
C ARG A 9 -3.20 -6.34 4.98
N ALA A 10 -3.00 -6.80 6.22
CA ALA A 10 -3.72 -6.30 7.39
C ALA A 10 -3.49 -4.81 7.61
N ASP A 11 -2.25 -4.31 7.50
CA ASP A 11 -1.95 -2.88 7.60
C ASP A 11 -2.69 -2.07 6.54
N LEU A 12 -2.65 -2.51 5.27
CA LEU A 12 -3.37 -1.81 4.19
C LEU A 12 -4.88 -1.78 4.43
N VAL A 13 -5.47 -2.89 4.85
CA VAL A 13 -6.90 -2.95 5.17
C VAL A 13 -7.24 -2.04 6.36
N THR A 14 -6.41 -2.02 7.40
CA THR A 14 -6.58 -1.10 8.55
C THR A 14 -6.48 0.35 8.10
N MET A 15 -5.54 0.70 7.23
CA MET A 15 -5.38 2.06 6.71
C MET A 15 -6.60 2.48 5.86
N LEU A 16 -7.10 1.56 5.02
CA LEU A 16 -8.31 1.81 4.22
C LEU A 16 -9.58 1.92 5.08
N ALA A 17 -9.67 1.16 6.17
CA ALA A 17 -10.75 1.26 7.15
C ALA A 17 -10.81 2.66 7.79
N GLU A 18 -9.65 3.18 8.20
CA GLU A 18 -9.51 4.53 8.76
C GLU A 18 -9.92 5.59 7.73
N LEU A 19 -9.47 5.45 6.48
CA LEU A 19 -9.83 6.37 5.38
C LEU A 19 -11.34 6.38 5.10
N ASN A 20 -11.97 5.20 5.06
CA ASN A 20 -13.40 5.03 4.76
C ASN A 20 -14.31 5.19 5.99
N ALA A 21 -13.74 5.43 7.18
CA ALA A 21 -14.46 5.43 8.46
C ALA A 21 -15.36 4.19 8.65
N THR A 22 -14.88 3.04 8.19
CA THR A 22 -15.61 1.76 8.19
C THR A 22 -14.75 0.69 8.86
N PRO A 23 -15.33 -0.32 9.53
CA PRO A 23 -14.51 -1.39 10.11
C PRO A 23 -13.81 -2.21 9.02
N VAL A 24 -12.65 -2.78 9.35
CA VAL A 24 -11.79 -3.58 8.46
C VAL A 24 -12.51 -4.74 7.76
N GLU A 25 -13.53 -5.30 8.40
CA GLU A 25 -14.39 -6.37 7.86
C GLU A 25 -15.37 -5.88 6.77
N GLN A 26 -15.65 -4.57 6.72
CA GLN A 26 -16.48 -3.93 5.70
C GLN A 26 -15.65 -3.20 4.64
N VAL A 27 -14.32 -3.16 4.77
CA VAL A 27 -13.43 -2.62 3.74
C VAL A 27 -13.51 -3.52 2.51
N SER A 28 -13.81 -2.93 1.36
CA SER A 28 -13.75 -3.65 0.11
C SER A 28 -12.30 -4.06 -0.18
N GLU A 29 -12.12 -5.32 -0.56
CA GLU A 29 -10.83 -5.79 -1.07
C GLU A 29 -10.45 -5.11 -2.39
N ARG A 30 -11.43 -4.50 -3.08
CA ARG A 30 -11.18 -3.65 -4.23
C ARG A 30 -10.66 -2.30 -3.81
N VAL A 31 -9.58 -1.88 -4.47
CA VAL A 31 -8.95 -0.58 -4.27
C VAL A 31 -9.22 0.27 -5.52
N GLY A 32 -9.86 1.42 -5.34
CA GLY A 32 -10.01 2.42 -6.39
C GLY A 32 -8.77 3.30 -6.53
N SER A 33 -8.70 4.07 -7.62
CA SER A 33 -7.56 4.96 -7.90
C SER A 33 -7.28 5.97 -6.77
N MET A 34 -8.33 6.45 -6.08
CA MET A 34 -8.18 7.40 -4.96
C MET A 34 -7.55 6.73 -3.73
N GLU A 35 -8.05 5.56 -3.36
CA GLU A 35 -7.55 4.76 -2.24
C GLU A 35 -6.12 4.32 -2.50
N LEU A 36 -5.81 3.92 -3.74
CA LEU A 36 -4.46 3.59 -4.17
C LEU A 36 -3.51 4.78 -4.03
N ALA A 37 -3.88 5.95 -4.56
CA ALA A 37 -3.06 7.16 -4.47
C ALA A 37 -2.81 7.57 -3.01
N TRP A 38 -3.82 7.42 -2.15
CA TRP A 38 -3.67 7.66 -0.72
C TRP A 38 -2.75 6.64 -0.03
N LEU A 39 -2.89 5.35 -0.35
CA LEU A 39 -2.02 4.30 0.17
C LEU A 39 -0.56 4.52 -0.23
N VAL A 40 -0.31 4.85 -1.51
CA VAL A 40 1.03 5.22 -2.00
C VAL A 40 1.59 6.35 -1.15
N HIS A 41 0.85 7.46 -1.03
CA HIS A 41 1.30 8.63 -0.30
C HIS A 41 1.60 8.33 1.18
N LEU A 42 0.78 7.50 1.83
CA LEU A 42 0.96 7.13 3.23
C LEU A 42 2.16 6.19 3.43
N VAL A 43 2.38 5.25 2.51
CA VAL A 43 3.59 4.41 2.50
C VAL A 43 4.82 5.29 2.27
N GLU A 44 4.79 6.23 1.34
CA GLU A 44 5.90 7.14 1.11
C GLU A 44 6.26 7.96 2.35
N GLN A 45 5.25 8.52 3.03
CA GLN A 45 5.45 9.23 4.31
C GLN A 45 5.99 8.30 5.41
N ARG A 46 5.48 7.08 5.53
CA ARG A 46 5.88 6.13 6.58
C ARG A 46 7.31 5.63 6.43
N TYR A 47 7.74 5.41 5.18
CA TYR A 47 9.07 4.91 4.86
C TYR A 47 10.08 6.03 4.56
N ASP A 48 9.63 7.30 4.60
CA ASP A 48 10.41 8.48 4.22
C ASP A 48 11.11 8.29 2.86
N ARG A 49 10.43 7.62 1.93
CA ARG A 49 10.96 7.23 0.61
C ARG A 49 9.88 7.38 -0.44
N ARG A 50 10.30 7.81 -1.64
CA ARG A 50 9.42 7.83 -2.80
C ARG A 50 9.28 6.42 -3.37
N LEU A 51 8.05 5.98 -3.58
CA LEU A 51 7.77 4.74 -4.28
C LEU A 51 7.83 5.03 -5.78
N ASP A 52 8.84 4.48 -6.46
CA ASP A 52 8.98 4.63 -7.92
C ASP A 52 8.01 3.67 -8.64
N LEU A 53 6.72 3.99 -8.54
CA LEU A 53 5.65 3.25 -9.16
C LEU A 53 5.31 3.86 -10.50
N THR A 54 5.36 3.03 -11.53
CA THR A 54 4.94 3.39 -12.87
C THR A 54 3.41 3.38 -12.97
N ASP A 55 2.84 4.22 -13.84
CA ASP A 55 1.40 4.27 -14.09
C ASP A 55 0.82 2.89 -14.45
N GLU A 56 1.58 2.05 -15.14
CA GLU A 56 1.19 0.67 -15.45
C GLU A 56 1.04 -0.20 -14.19
N GLN A 57 1.94 -0.07 -13.21
CA GLN A 57 1.84 -0.79 -11.95
C GLN A 57 0.64 -0.28 -11.16
N LEU A 58 0.44 1.03 -11.07
CA LEU A 58 -0.73 1.62 -10.43
C LEU A 58 -2.05 1.20 -11.11
N ALA A 59 -2.08 1.13 -12.43
CA ALA A 59 -3.26 0.71 -13.19
C ALA A 59 -3.54 -0.80 -13.08
N SER A 60 -2.52 -1.61 -12.79
CA SER A 60 -2.67 -3.05 -12.54
C SER A 60 -3.32 -3.33 -11.19
N VAL A 61 -3.17 -2.42 -10.22
CA VAL A 61 -3.73 -2.57 -8.88
C VAL A 61 -5.23 -2.36 -8.89
N ARG A 62 -5.97 -3.45 -8.68
CA ARG A 62 -7.43 -3.42 -8.48
C ARG A 62 -7.85 -3.91 -7.11
N THR A 63 -6.92 -4.47 -6.35
CA THR A 63 -7.18 -5.06 -5.04
C THR A 63 -6.11 -4.68 -4.03
N VAL A 64 -6.40 -4.90 -2.75
CA VAL A 64 -5.44 -4.69 -1.67
C VAL A 64 -4.22 -5.61 -1.83
N ASP A 65 -4.43 -6.84 -2.30
CA ASP A 65 -3.35 -7.81 -2.55
C ASP A 65 -2.44 -7.37 -3.70
N ASP A 66 -2.99 -6.83 -4.80
CA ASP A 66 -2.18 -6.24 -5.86
C ASP A 66 -1.37 -5.04 -5.35
N ALA A 67 -2.01 -4.15 -4.58
CA ALA A 67 -1.34 -2.98 -4.00
C ALA A 67 -0.15 -3.42 -3.13
N LEU A 68 -0.38 -4.44 -2.30
CA LEU A 68 0.63 -5.01 -1.43
C LEU A 68 1.80 -5.57 -2.23
N ALA A 69 1.52 -6.39 -3.24
CA ALA A 69 2.56 -7.01 -4.07
C ALA A 69 3.44 -5.95 -4.75
N VAL A 70 2.82 -4.90 -5.29
CA VAL A 70 3.52 -3.78 -5.94
C VAL A 70 4.37 -3.00 -4.93
N PHE A 71 3.83 -2.65 -3.76
CA PHE A 71 4.60 -1.95 -2.72
C PHE A 71 5.78 -2.80 -2.22
N HIS A 72 5.57 -4.10 -2.01
CA HIS A 72 6.62 -5.01 -1.59
C HIS A 72 7.74 -5.12 -2.63
N ALA A 73 7.38 -5.24 -3.91
CA ALA A 73 8.34 -5.27 -5.00
C ALA A 73 9.20 -4.00 -5.03
N SER A 74 8.59 -2.81 -4.92
CA SER A 74 9.30 -1.54 -4.91
C SER A 74 10.16 -1.33 -3.66
N LEU A 75 9.66 -1.68 -2.48
CA LEU A 75 10.40 -1.56 -1.22
C LEU A 75 11.60 -2.52 -1.17
N THR A 76 11.46 -3.72 -1.73
CA THR A 76 12.55 -4.71 -1.82
C THR A 76 13.59 -4.27 -2.85
N ALA A 77 13.17 -3.83 -4.04
CA ALA A 77 14.08 -3.35 -5.08
C ALA A 77 14.98 -2.18 -4.60
N ALA A 78 14.49 -1.35 -3.69
CA ALA A 78 15.25 -0.24 -3.11
C ALA A 78 16.15 -0.62 -1.91
N ALA A 79 16.12 -1.89 -1.45
CA ALA A 79 16.96 -2.40 -0.38
C ALA A 79 18.21 -3.14 -0.90
N ASP A 80 18.17 -3.62 -2.15
CA ASP A 80 19.28 -4.28 -2.85
C ASP A 80 20.25 -3.31 -3.57
N GLY A 81 20.10 -2.00 -3.36
CA GLY A 81 20.89 -0.92 -3.99
C GLY A 81 21.79 -0.14 -3.03
#